data_AF-A0A5K1JX27-F1
#
_entry.id   AF-A0A5K1JX27-F1
#
_cell.length_a   1.000
_cell.length_b   1.000
_cell.length_c   1.000
_cell.angle_alpha   90.00
_cell.angle_beta   90.00
_cell.angle_gamma   90.00
#
_symmetry.space_group_name_H-M   'P 1'
#
loop_
_entity.id
_entity.type
_entity.pdbx_description
1 polymer ?
#
loop_
_entity_poly.entity_id
_entity_poly.type
_entity_poly.pdbx_seq_one_letter_code
_entity_poly.pdbx_strand_id
1 'polypeptide(L)'
;MSLPYTTEVLSRRTKSNPVLIGPPGVGKTAILEGLAQRIVAKEVPESLQNKRVLSIDLAAIVAGSGIRGQFEEKFKALIKDIEDEARNVICFIDELHMLFNLGKAEGSVDAGQMIKPALARGLQLVGATTLRLDFLLDCQRQEVPSMEHTGLPRGVWINASAAVE
;
A
#
# COMPACT_ATOMS: atom_id res chain seq x y z
N MET A 1 5.45 -12.51 -7.88
CA MET A 1 5.56 -12.13 -6.45
C MET A 1 4.71 -13.10 -5.65
N SER A 2 5.23 -13.70 -4.58
CA SER A 2 4.58 -14.81 -3.86
C SER A 2 4.13 -14.39 -2.46
N LEU A 3 3.06 -15.02 -1.95
CA LEU A 3 2.53 -14.79 -0.60
C LEU A 3 3.58 -14.87 0.53
N PRO A 4 4.55 -15.82 0.53
CA PRO A 4 5.60 -15.86 1.53
C PRO A 4 6.41 -14.57 1.64
N TYR A 5 6.68 -13.92 0.50
CA TYR A 5 7.42 -12.67 0.47
C TYR A 5 6.65 -11.52 1.12
N THR A 6 5.35 -11.42 0.83
CA THR A 6 4.46 -10.42 1.44
C THR A 6 4.41 -10.59 2.96
N THR A 7 4.27 -11.82 3.44
CA THR A 7 4.29 -12.16 4.87
C THR A 7 5.62 -11.78 5.54
N GLU A 8 6.75 -12.03 4.88
CA GLU A 8 8.08 -11.68 5.39
C GLU A 8 8.22 -10.16 5.59
N VAL A 9 7.84 -9.36 4.58
CA VAL A 9 7.92 -7.89 4.66
C VAL A 9 6.98 -7.34 5.74
N LEU A 10 5.75 -7.86 5.83
CA LEU A 10 4.77 -7.44 6.84
C LEU A 10 5.21 -7.78 8.28
N SER A 11 6.04 -8.81 8.46
CA SER A 11 6.53 -9.24 9.78
C SER A 11 7.67 -8.39 10.32
N ARG A 12 8.20 -7.44 9.53
CA ARG A 12 9.31 -6.57 9.93
C ARG A 12 8.83 -5.52 10.94
N ARG A 13 9.73 -5.13 11.85
CA ARG A 13 9.47 -4.07 12.85
C ARG A 13 9.40 -2.67 12.25
N THR A 14 10.06 -2.45 11.11
CA THR A 14 10.10 -1.16 10.41
C THR A 14 9.89 -1.35 8.91
N LYS A 15 9.28 -0.35 8.25
CA LYS A 15 9.02 -0.34 6.80
C LYS A 15 8.29 -1.60 6.29
N SER A 16 7.26 -2.03 7.01
CA SER A 16 6.47 -3.24 6.73
C SER A 16 5.33 -3.00 5.73
N ASN A 17 5.58 -2.20 4.69
CA ASN A 17 4.55 -1.78 3.72
C ASN A 17 4.91 -2.26 2.29
N PRO A 18 4.61 -3.52 1.93
CA PRO A 18 4.96 -4.05 0.61
C PRO A 18 4.08 -3.45 -0.49
N VAL A 19 4.63 -3.28 -1.69
CA VAL A 19 3.88 -2.91 -2.90
C VAL A 19 4.03 -4.01 -3.94
N LEU A 20 2.90 -4.58 -4.36
CA LEU A 20 2.79 -5.62 -5.37
C LEU A 20 2.74 -4.95 -6.75
N ILE A 21 3.75 -5.21 -7.57
CA ILE A 21 3.88 -4.65 -8.91
C ILE A 21 3.83 -5.79 -9.93
N GLY A 22 2.99 -5.65 -10.95
CA GLY A 22 2.88 -6.64 -12.02
C GLY A 22 1.76 -6.33 -13.01
N PRO A 23 1.65 -7.06 -14.13
CA PRO A 23 0.58 -6.88 -15.11
C PRO A 23 -0.84 -7.03 -14.50
N PRO A 24 -1.89 -6.56 -15.17
CA PRO A 24 -3.27 -6.89 -14.80
C PRO A 24 -3.51 -8.40 -14.85
N GLY A 25 -4.39 -8.93 -13.99
CA GLY A 25 -4.79 -10.34 -14.04
C GLY A 25 -3.82 -11.36 -13.42
N VAL A 26 -2.62 -10.95 -12.97
CA VAL A 26 -1.61 -11.86 -12.38
C VAL A 26 -1.89 -12.30 -10.94
N GLY A 27 -3.09 -12.02 -10.41
CA GLY A 27 -3.48 -12.44 -9.06
C GLY A 27 -2.90 -11.60 -7.92
N LYS A 28 -2.64 -10.29 -8.11
CA LYS A 28 -2.21 -9.40 -7.02
C LYS A 28 -3.20 -9.39 -5.84
N THR A 29 -4.50 -9.37 -6.15
CA THR A 29 -5.59 -9.48 -5.18
C THR A 29 -5.64 -10.87 -4.51
N ALA A 30 -5.36 -11.94 -5.27
CA ALA A 30 -5.34 -13.31 -4.74
C ALA A 30 -4.25 -13.52 -3.67
N ILE A 31 -3.15 -12.75 -3.72
CA ILE A 31 -2.14 -12.75 -2.66
C ILE A 31 -2.76 -12.25 -1.34
N LEU A 32 -3.60 -11.22 -1.38
CA LEU A 32 -4.27 -10.70 -0.20
C LEU A 32 -5.28 -11.68 0.37
N GLU A 33 -6.09 -12.29 -0.50
CA GLU A 33 -7.06 -13.31 -0.11
C GLU A 33 -6.36 -14.50 0.55
N GLY A 34 -5.24 -14.96 -0.03
CA GLY A 34 -4.40 -15.99 0.56
C GLY A 34 -3.80 -15.59 1.90
N LEU A 35 -3.41 -14.32 2.08
CA LEU A 35 -2.94 -13.81 3.37
C LEU A 35 -4.06 -13.86 4.42
N ALA A 36 -5.27 -13.39 4.09
CA ALA A 36 -6.41 -13.42 4.99
C ALA A 36 -6.77 -14.85 5.42
N GLN A 37 -6.80 -15.79 4.46
CA GLN A 37 -7.03 -17.22 4.74
C GLN A 37 -5.97 -17.79 5.70
N ARG A 38 -4.68 -17.48 5.47
CA ARG A 38 -3.60 -17.95 6.35
C ARG A 38 -3.65 -17.33 7.75
N ILE A 39 -4.05 -16.07 7.88
CA ILE A 39 -4.23 -15.46 9.21
C ILE A 39 -5.34 -16.19 9.98
N VAL A 40 -6.46 -16.50 9.33
CA VAL A 40 -7.56 -17.28 9.93
C VAL A 40 -7.10 -18.69 10.32
N ALA A 41 -6.31 -19.35 9.46
CA ALA A 41 -5.73 -20.65 9.71
C ALA A 41 -4.57 -20.65 10.74
N LYS A 42 -4.15 -19.47 11.22
CA LYS A 42 -2.96 -19.27 12.05
C LYS A 42 -1.65 -19.77 11.41
N GLU A 43 -1.62 -19.83 10.08
CA GLU A 43 -0.47 -20.21 9.26
C GLU A 43 0.40 -18.98 8.89
N VAL A 44 0.57 -18.09 9.86
CA VAL A 44 1.37 -16.85 9.75
C VAL A 44 2.22 -16.67 11.00
N PRO A 45 3.32 -15.90 10.93
CA PRO A 45 4.09 -15.50 12.11
C PRO A 45 3.19 -14.87 13.17
N GLU A 46 3.55 -15.04 14.45
CA GLU A 46 2.81 -14.51 15.60
C GLU A 46 2.48 -13.01 15.47
N SER A 47 3.40 -12.24 14.89
CA SER A 47 3.24 -10.81 14.63
C SER A 47 2.08 -10.46 13.69
N LEU A 48 1.57 -11.41 12.91
CA LEU A 48 0.45 -11.24 11.97
C LEU A 48 -0.81 -12.00 12.40
N GLN A 49 -0.74 -12.82 13.45
CA GLN A 49 -1.90 -13.54 13.95
C GLN A 49 -2.95 -12.55 14.48
N ASN A 50 -4.22 -12.94 14.34
CA ASN A 50 -5.39 -12.16 14.76
C ASN A 50 -5.57 -10.78 14.07
N LYS A 51 -4.70 -10.43 13.11
CA LYS A 51 -4.90 -9.22 12.32
C LYS A 51 -6.04 -9.41 11.33
N ARG A 52 -6.77 -8.32 11.08
CA ARG A 52 -7.78 -8.25 10.02
C ARG A 52 -7.12 -7.69 8.76
N VAL A 53 -7.57 -8.18 7.61
CA VAL A 53 -7.17 -7.65 6.31
C VAL A 53 -8.33 -6.84 5.77
N LEU A 54 -8.12 -5.55 5.50
CA LEU A 54 -9.14 -4.65 4.96
C LEU A 54 -8.71 -4.11 3.60
N SER A 55 -9.57 -4.27 2.59
CA SER A 55 -9.37 -3.65 1.27
C SER A 55 -10.05 -2.29 1.23
N ILE A 56 -9.31 -1.27 0.78
CA ILE A 56 -9.82 0.09 0.60
C ILE A 56 -10.16 0.27 -0.88
N ASP A 57 -11.43 0.53 -1.17
CA ASP A 57 -11.90 0.88 -2.51
C ASP A 57 -11.80 2.40 -2.72
N LEU A 58 -10.70 2.84 -3.33
CA LEU A 58 -10.50 4.25 -3.65
C LEU A 58 -11.50 4.77 -4.67
N ALA A 59 -11.96 3.94 -5.61
CA ALA A 59 -12.92 4.35 -6.62
C ALA A 59 -14.28 4.67 -5.99
N ALA A 60 -14.72 3.87 -5.02
CA ALA A 60 -15.93 4.14 -4.25
C ALA A 60 -15.85 5.45 -3.44
N ILE A 61 -14.70 5.73 -2.83
CA ILE A 61 -14.50 6.98 -2.08
C ILE A 61 -14.56 8.19 -3.03
N VAL A 62 -13.88 8.10 -4.18
CA VAL A 62 -13.85 9.16 -5.20
C VAL A 62 -15.24 9.40 -5.80
N ALA A 63 -15.96 8.34 -6.17
CA ALA A 63 -17.32 8.42 -6.74
C ALA A 63 -18.32 9.03 -5.74
N GLY A 64 -18.13 8.77 -4.45
CA GLY A 64 -18.93 9.35 -3.37
C GLY A 64 -18.52 10.77 -2.95
N SER A 65 -17.51 11.38 -3.59
CA SER A 65 -16.97 12.70 -3.26
C SER A 65 -17.03 13.65 -4.45
N GLY A 66 -18.24 14.05 -4.84
CA GLY A 66 -18.47 14.98 -5.96
C GLY A 66 -18.03 16.43 -5.71
N ILE A 67 -17.63 16.75 -4.47
CA ILE A 67 -17.19 18.09 -4.05
C ILE A 67 -15.68 18.06 -3.73
N ARG A 68 -14.92 19.04 -4.25
CA ARG A 68 -13.50 19.23 -3.90
C ARG A 68 -13.33 19.31 -2.38
N GLY A 69 -12.45 18.47 -1.82
CA GLY A 69 -12.20 18.37 -0.37
C GLY A 69 -12.95 17.24 0.35
N GLN A 70 -14.09 16.78 -0.17
CA GLN A 70 -14.86 15.70 0.47
C GLN A 70 -14.15 14.35 0.40
N PHE A 71 -13.40 14.10 -0.68
CA PHE A 71 -12.50 12.94 -0.79
C PHE A 71 -11.49 12.94 0.35
N GLU A 72 -10.87 14.10 0.58
CA GLU A 72 -9.79 14.26 1.56
C GLU A 72 -10.29 13.97 2.98
N GLU A 73 -11.46 14.52 3.32
CA GLU A 73 -12.12 14.30 4.61
C GLU A 73 -12.48 12.82 4.81
N LYS A 74 -13.12 12.18 3.81
CA LYS A 74 -13.49 10.76 3.88
C LYS A 74 -12.28 9.84 4.00
N PHE A 75 -11.22 10.12 3.24
CA PHE A 75 -10.00 9.33 3.28
C PHE A 75 -9.28 9.50 4.61
N LYS A 76 -9.19 10.73 5.16
CA LYS A 76 -8.64 10.98 6.50
C LYS A 76 -9.43 10.27 7.60
N ALA A 77 -10.76 10.32 7.55
CA ALA A 77 -11.61 9.63 8.50
C ALA A 77 -11.37 8.12 8.47
N LEU A 78 -11.36 7.52 7.27
CA LEU A 78 -11.08 6.09 7.10
C LEU A 78 -9.71 5.69 7.66
N ILE A 79 -8.66 6.45 7.35
CA ILE A 79 -7.31 6.16 7.87
C ILE A 79 -7.28 6.27 9.39
N LYS A 80 -7.95 7.27 9.96
CA LYS A 80 -8.04 7.43 11.41
C LYS A 80 -8.73 6.24 12.09
N ASP A 81 -9.87 5.80 11.56
CA ASP A 81 -10.61 4.64 12.10
C ASP A 81 -9.73 3.36 12.12
N ILE A 82 -8.89 3.21 11.10
CA ILE A 82 -7.93 2.11 11.01
C ILE A 82 -6.78 2.26 12.02
N GLU A 83 -6.28 3.48 12.21
CA GLU A 83 -5.23 3.75 13.21
C GLU A 83 -5.73 3.48 14.64
N ASP A 84 -7.01 3.74 14.92
CA ASP A 84 -7.66 3.51 16.20
C ASP A 84 -7.82 2.01 16.54
N GLU A 85 -7.68 1.11 15.54
CA GLU A 85 -7.67 -0.36 15.72
C GLU A 85 -6.35 -0.90 16.30
N ALA A 86 -5.49 -0.05 16.87
CA ALA A 86 -4.26 -0.41 17.59
C ALA A 86 -3.32 -1.35 16.81
N ARG A 87 -3.17 -1.12 15.49
CA ARG A 87 -2.37 -1.94 14.56
C ARG A 87 -2.90 -3.37 14.35
N ASN A 88 -4.17 -3.65 14.64
CA ASN A 88 -4.76 -4.96 14.34
C ASN A 88 -5.24 -5.10 12.90
N VAL A 89 -5.03 -4.09 12.06
CA VAL A 89 -5.47 -4.06 10.66
C VAL A 89 -4.27 -3.98 9.71
N ILE A 90 -4.32 -4.80 8.67
CA ILE A 90 -3.48 -4.69 7.47
C ILE A 90 -4.37 -4.14 6.36
N CYS A 91 -4.04 -2.94 5.87
CA CYS A 91 -4.75 -2.31 4.77
C CYS A 91 -4.25 -2.83 3.44
N PHE A 92 -5.15 -2.94 2.49
CA PHE A 92 -4.83 -3.18 1.10
C PHE A 92 -5.41 -2.07 0.24
N ILE A 93 -4.59 -1.55 -0.66
CA ILE A 93 -5.03 -0.58 -1.67
C ILE A 93 -4.66 -1.15 -3.03
N ASP A 94 -5.68 -1.57 -3.79
CA ASP A 94 -5.49 -1.88 -5.20
C ASP A 94 -5.39 -0.60 -6.01
N GLU A 95 -4.66 -0.67 -7.12
CA GLU A 95 -4.29 0.48 -7.93
C GLU A 95 -3.79 1.67 -7.09
N LEU A 96 -2.83 1.40 -6.19
CA LEU A 96 -2.20 2.38 -5.30
C LEU A 96 -1.74 3.64 -6.07
N HIS A 97 -1.36 3.49 -7.34
CA HIS A 97 -0.99 4.60 -8.22
C HIS A 97 -2.08 5.67 -8.34
N MET A 98 -3.36 5.34 -8.13
CA MET A 98 -4.46 6.31 -8.11
C MET A 98 -4.24 7.40 -7.07
N LEU A 99 -3.69 7.07 -5.89
CA LEU A 99 -3.36 8.05 -4.84
C LEU A 99 -2.35 9.10 -5.30
N PHE A 100 -1.45 8.73 -6.23
CA PHE A 100 -0.40 9.61 -6.73
C PHE A 100 -0.84 10.36 -8.00
N ASN A 101 -1.75 9.77 -8.79
CA ASN A 101 -2.28 10.38 -10.02
C ASN A 101 -3.51 11.27 -9.80
N LEU A 102 -4.10 11.25 -8.60
CA LEU A 102 -5.15 12.18 -8.17
C LEU A 102 -4.68 13.65 -8.09
N GLY A 103 -3.44 13.96 -8.55
CA GLY A 103 -2.76 15.27 -8.50
C GLY A 103 -2.38 15.91 -9.85
N LYS A 104 -2.57 15.22 -11.00
CA LYS A 104 -2.07 15.70 -12.32
C LYS A 104 -3.05 16.56 -13.13
N ALA A 105 -4.29 16.71 -12.69
CA ALA A 105 -5.20 17.72 -13.22
C ALA A 105 -5.12 18.97 -12.35
N GLU A 106 -5.08 20.18 -12.94
CA GLU A 106 -4.93 21.43 -12.19
C GLU A 106 -5.92 21.53 -11.01
N GLY A 107 -5.38 21.52 -9.78
CA GLY A 107 -6.15 21.64 -8.52
C GLY A 107 -6.56 20.33 -7.85
N SER A 108 -5.74 19.28 -7.93
CA SER A 108 -6.10 17.94 -7.48
C SER A 108 -5.26 17.43 -6.29
N VAL A 109 -5.83 16.51 -5.50
CA VAL A 109 -5.44 16.17 -4.13
C VAL A 109 -4.20 15.27 -4.11
N ASP A 110 -3.12 15.70 -3.45
CA ASP A 110 -1.93 14.86 -3.20
C ASP A 110 -2.22 13.87 -2.04
N ALA A 111 -2.95 12.80 -2.35
CA ALA A 111 -3.27 11.76 -1.37
C ALA A 111 -2.01 11.04 -0.85
N GLY A 112 -0.89 11.13 -1.58
CA GLY A 112 0.42 10.70 -1.12
C GLY A 112 0.92 11.47 0.12
N GLN A 113 0.63 12.76 0.23
CA GLN A 113 0.93 13.52 1.46
C GLN A 113 0.04 13.14 2.64
N MET A 114 -1.18 12.67 2.36
CA MET A 114 -2.12 12.26 3.41
C MET A 114 -1.74 10.93 4.06
N ILE A 115 -1.15 10.01 3.29
CA ILE A 115 -0.81 8.66 3.78
C ILE A 115 0.54 8.60 4.50
N LYS A 116 1.49 9.47 4.14
CA LYS A 116 2.84 9.53 4.75
C LYS A 116 2.82 9.59 6.30
N PRO A 117 2.01 10.47 6.94
CA PRO A 117 1.92 10.51 8.39
C PRO A 117 1.42 9.20 9.01
N ALA A 118 0.44 8.54 8.38
CA ALA A 118 -0.12 7.29 8.89
C ALA A 118 0.89 6.13 8.81
N LEU A 119 1.63 6.03 7.70
CA LEU A 119 2.72 5.07 7.56
C LEU A 119 3.81 5.29 8.62
N ALA A 120 4.14 6.55 8.94
CA ALA A 120 5.10 6.89 9.99
C ALA A 120 4.62 6.48 11.40
N ARG A 121 3.31 6.52 11.65
CA ARG A 121 2.69 6.07 12.92
C ARG A 121 2.52 4.55 13.02
N GLY A 122 2.78 3.84 11.92
CA GLY A 122 2.80 2.38 11.89
C GLY A 122 1.52 1.74 11.35
N LEU A 123 0.77 2.47 10.51
CA LEU A 123 -0.19 1.87 9.59
C LEU A 123 0.52 0.76 8.79
N GLN A 124 -0.08 -0.43 8.73
CA GLN A 124 0.40 -1.52 7.89
C GLN A 124 -0.39 -1.54 6.59
N LEU A 125 0.30 -1.39 5.47
CA LEU A 125 -0.34 -1.25 4.17
C LEU A 125 0.36 -2.12 3.10
N VAL A 126 -0.45 -2.90 2.39
CA VAL A 126 -0.06 -3.61 1.18
C VAL A 126 -0.63 -2.83 -0.01
N GLY A 127 0.22 -2.27 -0.85
CA GLY A 127 -0.21 -1.66 -2.11
C GLY A 127 -0.22 -2.68 -3.25
N ALA A 128 -1.07 -2.50 -4.24
CA ALA A 128 -0.94 -3.16 -5.53
C ALA A 128 -1.06 -2.15 -6.65
N THR A 129 -0.30 -2.33 -7.74
CA THR A 129 -0.45 -1.50 -8.94
C THR A 129 -0.08 -2.29 -10.18
N THR A 130 -0.68 -1.91 -11.30
CA THR A 130 -0.22 -2.30 -12.62
C THR A 130 1.10 -1.60 -12.97
N LEU A 131 1.99 -2.31 -13.69
CA LEU A 131 3.20 -1.71 -14.28
C LEU A 131 2.77 -0.69 -15.35
N ARG A 132 2.69 0.58 -14.96
CA ARG A 132 2.73 1.71 -15.90
C ARG A 132 4.07 2.40 -15.73
N LEU A 133 4.74 2.67 -16.85
CA LEU A 133 6.04 3.34 -16.89
C LEU A 133 6.02 4.67 -16.11
N ASP A 134 4.88 5.37 -16.14
CA ASP A 134 4.66 6.65 -15.47
C ASP A 134 4.74 6.58 -13.94
N PHE A 135 4.28 5.47 -13.33
CA PHE A 135 4.30 5.32 -11.87
C PHE A 135 5.73 5.19 -11.33
N LEU A 136 6.58 4.45 -12.04
CA LEU A 136 7.99 4.30 -11.66
C LEU A 136 8.73 5.63 -11.75
N LEU A 137 8.40 6.46 -12.74
CA LEU A 137 8.97 7.80 -12.90
C LEU A 137 8.51 8.77 -11.81
N ASP A 138 7.24 8.71 -11.38
CA ASP A 138 6.73 9.55 -10.29
C ASP A 138 7.35 9.16 -8.94
N CYS A 139 7.52 7.85 -8.66
CA CYS A 139 8.22 7.36 -7.47
C CYS A 139 9.68 7.84 -7.40
N GLN A 140 10.34 8.03 -8.55
CA GLN A 140 11.72 8.55 -8.62
C GLN A 140 11.80 10.08 -8.46
N ARG A 141 10.72 10.81 -8.80
CA ARG A 141 10.68 12.28 -8.77
C ARG A 141 10.30 12.86 -7.41
N GLN A 142 9.54 12.13 -6.59
CA GLN A 142 9.29 12.56 -5.21
C GLN A 142 10.50 12.16 -4.34
N GLU A 143 11.24 13.15 -3.82
CA GLU A 143 12.29 12.98 -2.81
C GLU A 143 11.69 12.42 -1.50
N VAL A 144 11.37 11.14 -1.48
CA VAL A 144 11.13 10.40 -0.24
C VAL A 144 12.49 10.30 0.45
N PRO A 145 12.67 10.83 1.68
CA PRO A 145 13.99 10.97 2.29
C PRO A 145 14.77 9.66 2.24
N SER A 146 15.93 9.72 1.61
CA SER A 146 16.91 8.66 1.55
C SER A 146 17.32 8.27 2.96
N MET A 147 16.76 7.18 3.48
CA MET A 147 17.24 6.53 4.71
C MET A 147 18.48 5.70 4.36
N GLU A 148 19.62 6.38 4.22
CA GLU A 148 20.89 5.86 3.66
C GLU A 148 21.70 4.91 4.57
N HIS A 149 21.18 4.40 5.69
CA HIS A 149 21.99 3.60 6.65
C HIS A 149 21.47 2.19 6.91
N THR A 150 21.05 1.49 5.87
CA THR A 150 20.92 0.03 5.91
C THR A 150 21.61 -0.50 4.67
N GLY A 151 22.62 -1.37 4.84
CA GLY A 151 23.45 -1.97 3.78
C GLY A 151 22.71 -2.88 2.79
N LEU A 152 21.60 -2.39 2.27
CA LEU A 152 20.83 -2.91 1.15
C LEU A 152 21.09 -1.96 -0.03
N PRO A 153 21.34 -2.48 -1.25
CA PRO A 153 21.61 -1.63 -2.40
C PRO A 153 20.43 -0.68 -2.67
N ARG A 154 20.75 0.51 -3.19
CA ARG A 154 19.81 1.63 -3.43
C ARG A 154 18.49 1.14 -4.05
N GLY A 155 17.38 1.41 -3.37
CA GLY A 155 16.02 1.15 -3.87
C GLY A 155 15.25 0.11 -3.07
N VAL A 156 14.58 0.53 -2.00
CA VAL A 156 13.39 -0.20 -1.53
C VAL A 156 12.18 0.38 -2.23
N TRP A 157 12.13 0.08 -3.53
CA TRP A 157 10.95 0.00 -4.38
C TRP A 157 11.17 -1.28 -5.16
N ILE A 158 10.40 -2.34 -4.89
CA ILE A 158 10.71 -3.64 -5.51
C ILE A 158 10.23 -3.62 -6.95
N ASN A 159 11.23 -3.41 -7.80
CA ASN A 159 11.28 -3.77 -9.19
C ASN A 159 10.77 -5.21 -9.42
N ALA A 160 9.75 -5.37 -10.28
CA ALA A 160 9.36 -6.64 -10.86
C ALA A 160 9.76 -6.67 -12.35
N SER A 161 11.06 -6.58 -12.62
CA SER A 161 11.71 -7.02 -13.86
C SER A 161 12.66 -8.19 -13.61
N ALA A 162 12.49 -8.92 -12.50
CA ALA A 162 13.30 -10.10 -12.15
C ALA A 162 12.49 -11.42 -12.20
N ALA A 163 11.40 -11.46 -12.97
CA ALA A 163 10.71 -12.70 -13.29
C ALA A 163 10.42 -12.69 -14.81
N VAL A 164 11.14 -13.56 -15.51
CA VAL A 164 11.22 -13.77 -16.96
C VAL A 164 12.18 -12.82 -17.69
N GLU A 165 13.44 -13.28 -17.77
CA GLU A 165 14.61 -12.85 -18.56
C GLU A 165 15.13 -11.41 -18.44
#